data_AF-A0A8T3UB62-F1
#
_entry.id   AF-A0A8T3UB62-F1
#
_cell.length_a   1.000
_cell.length_b   1.000
_cell.length_c   1.000
_cell.angle_alpha   90.00
_cell.angle_beta   90.00
_cell.angle_gamma   90.00
#
_symmetry.space_group_name_H-M   'P 1'
#
loop_
_entity.id
_entity.type
_entity.pdbx_description
1 polymer ?
#
loop_
_entity_poly.entity_id
_entity_poly.type
_entity_poly.pdbx_seq_one_letter_code
_entity_poly.pdbx_strand_id
1 'polypeptide(L)'
;MGKNKLVKLSADPCVISRILDYKLDTSDYDPKSISAVDRKKYIIYDYINNNMTGDQIKEKYGVFNKTVIDYLESLVKVHGYEVFDVTSNEKKYSKESKLKMINDVIKNRKSMRGVSIENKLLNPSVLRTWVKAYREGDNFLEKRKDINYSEMFNLIEQGEPYRNISKKYGLSIPKIKYNYALYAKHGLEVFDELDVFKVYSEKEKKEIIAYYNENEKDAIKTAIHFKMRNVMTLYSWIRDIKKEKVNNRWYEENYKKDLELATDIFNGNTDIAKLQEMYQKSRVDVMYAIRLVKSWGLEPFLLENRKKRIRGEKRKELIKEIKERKEKIIEIGVKYKIV
;
A
#
# COMPACT_ATOMS: atom_id res chain seq x y z
N MET A 1 -19.56 -43.22 -6.12
CA MET A 1 -20.21 -41.95 -6.53
C MET A 1 -20.92 -41.34 -5.32
N GLY A 2 -20.30 -40.36 -4.64
CA GLY A 2 -20.89 -39.67 -3.50
C GLY A 2 -21.34 -38.27 -3.91
N LYS A 3 -22.65 -37.99 -3.84
CA LYS A 3 -23.23 -36.68 -4.15
C LYS A 3 -22.65 -35.63 -3.20
N ASN A 4 -21.95 -34.62 -3.76
CA ASN A 4 -21.59 -33.40 -3.06
C ASN A 4 -22.88 -32.74 -2.54
N LYS A 5 -23.17 -32.85 -1.23
CA LYS A 5 -24.15 -31.99 -0.57
C LYS A 5 -23.58 -30.57 -0.57
N LEU A 6 -23.94 -29.79 -1.59
CA LEU A 6 -23.84 -28.34 -1.55
C LEU A 6 -24.67 -27.87 -0.36
N VAL A 7 -24.01 -27.40 0.69
CA VAL A 7 -24.68 -26.67 1.77
C VAL A 7 -25.34 -25.47 1.10
N LYS A 8 -26.69 -25.44 1.10
CA LYS A 8 -27.46 -24.25 0.75
C LYS A 8 -27.14 -23.20 1.83
N LEU A 9 -26.13 -22.38 1.57
CA LEU A 9 -25.93 -21.13 2.28
C LEU A 9 -27.11 -20.24 1.86
N SER A 10 -28.16 -20.16 2.69
CA SER A 10 -29.28 -19.26 2.41
C SER A 10 -28.76 -17.83 2.53
N ALA A 11 -28.64 -17.13 1.40
CA ALA A 11 -28.34 -15.71 1.41
C ALA A 11 -29.50 -14.99 2.11
N ASP A 12 -29.17 -14.21 3.14
CA ASP A 12 -30.13 -13.35 3.82
C ASP A 12 -30.69 -12.34 2.78
N PRO A 13 -32.03 -12.25 2.59
CA PRO A 13 -32.64 -11.29 1.66
C PRO A 13 -32.17 -9.85 1.89
N CYS A 14 -31.86 -9.47 3.13
CA CYS A 14 -31.33 -8.15 3.47
C CYS A 14 -29.91 -7.93 2.92
N VAL A 15 -29.10 -8.99 2.82
CA VAL A 15 -27.75 -8.94 2.22
C VAL A 15 -27.84 -8.79 0.70
N ILE A 16 -28.79 -9.46 0.04
CA ILE A 16 -29.00 -9.33 -1.41
C ILE A 16 -29.37 -7.90 -1.80
N SER A 17 -30.29 -7.27 -1.08
CA SER A 17 -30.65 -5.85 -1.31
C SER A 17 -29.42 -4.94 -1.17
N ARG A 18 -28.64 -5.09 -0.09
CA ARG A 18 -27.41 -4.29 0.13
C ARG A 18 -26.36 -4.49 -0.97
N ILE A 19 -26.24 -5.69 -1.52
CA ILE A 19 -25.33 -5.96 -2.63
C ILE A 19 -25.77 -5.18 -3.87
N LEU A 20 -27.05 -5.25 -4.24
CA LEU A 20 -27.58 -4.58 -5.43
C LEU A 20 -27.55 -3.05 -5.30
N ASP A 21 -27.83 -2.52 -4.11
CA ASP A 21 -27.80 -1.09 -3.81
C ASP A 21 -26.37 -0.54 -3.66
N TYR A 22 -25.35 -1.41 -3.62
CA TYR A 22 -23.96 -1.01 -3.51
C TYR A 22 -23.52 -0.19 -4.74
N LYS A 23 -22.93 0.99 -4.50
CA LYS A 23 -22.43 1.87 -5.55
C LYS A 23 -20.90 1.90 -5.52
N LEU A 24 -20.30 1.44 -6.61
CA LEU A 24 -18.86 1.48 -6.82
C LEU A 24 -18.60 1.98 -8.23
N ASP A 25 -17.85 3.07 -8.34
CA ASP A 25 -17.33 3.50 -9.63
C ASP A 25 -16.15 2.60 -10.00
N THR A 26 -16.24 1.93 -11.14
CA THR A 26 -15.19 1.09 -11.70
C THR A 26 -14.68 1.63 -13.05
N SER A 27 -15.10 2.83 -13.45
CA SER A 27 -14.74 3.47 -14.72
C SER A 27 -13.32 4.01 -14.74
N ASP A 28 -12.77 4.32 -13.57
CA ASP A 28 -11.41 4.84 -13.34
C ASP A 28 -10.36 3.73 -13.12
N TYR A 29 -10.69 2.48 -13.47
CA TYR A 29 -9.81 1.34 -13.26
C TYR A 29 -8.45 1.52 -13.95
N ASP A 30 -7.40 1.70 -13.15
CA ASP A 30 -6.01 1.60 -13.59
C ASP A 30 -5.29 0.45 -12.85
N PRO A 31 -4.86 -0.61 -13.56
CA PRO A 31 -4.20 -1.77 -12.97
C PRO A 31 -2.89 -1.43 -12.22
N LYS A 32 -2.28 -0.26 -12.47
CA LYS A 32 -1.03 0.17 -11.83
C LYS A 32 -1.24 0.91 -10.51
N SER A 33 -2.44 1.38 -10.22
CA SER A 33 -2.74 2.24 -9.06
C SER A 33 -3.67 1.60 -8.01
N ILE A 34 -4.31 0.47 -8.35
CA ILE A 34 -5.26 -0.23 -7.47
C ILE A 34 -4.64 -1.43 -6.72
N SER A 35 -5.07 -1.65 -5.48
CA SER A 35 -4.59 -2.80 -4.69
C SER A 35 -5.13 -4.14 -5.25
N ALA A 36 -4.45 -5.25 -4.95
CA ALA A 36 -4.92 -6.57 -5.36
C ALA A 36 -6.26 -6.97 -4.74
N VAL A 37 -6.62 -6.40 -3.58
CA VAL A 37 -7.92 -6.62 -2.92
C VAL A 37 -9.00 -5.81 -3.62
N ASP A 38 -8.73 -4.53 -3.88
CA ASP A 38 -9.67 -3.63 -4.57
C ASP A 38 -9.91 -4.09 -6.01
N ARG A 39 -8.87 -4.58 -6.70
CA ARG A 39 -9.04 -5.22 -8.03
C ARG A 39 -10.03 -6.38 -8.00
N LYS A 40 -9.99 -7.23 -6.95
CA LYS A 40 -10.98 -8.32 -6.80
C LYS A 40 -12.37 -7.77 -6.56
N LYS A 41 -12.50 -6.75 -5.70
CA LYS A 41 -13.76 -6.06 -5.39
C LYS A 41 -14.39 -5.48 -6.67
N TYR A 42 -13.60 -4.80 -7.50
CA TYR A 42 -14.02 -4.22 -8.76
C TYR A 42 -14.50 -5.29 -9.74
N ILE A 43 -13.70 -6.35 -9.93
CA ILE A 43 -14.06 -7.47 -10.81
C ILE A 43 -15.40 -8.09 -10.39
N ILE A 44 -15.59 -8.38 -9.10
CA ILE A 44 -16.83 -9.03 -8.65
C ILE A 44 -18.02 -8.07 -8.67
N TYR A 45 -17.79 -6.78 -8.44
CA TYR A 45 -18.82 -5.74 -8.57
C TYR A 45 -19.31 -5.64 -10.01
N ASP A 46 -18.40 -5.54 -10.97
CA ASP A 46 -18.76 -5.48 -12.39
C ASP A 46 -19.50 -6.73 -12.86
N TYR A 47 -19.10 -7.89 -12.34
CA TYR A 47 -19.76 -9.16 -12.64
C TYR A 47 -21.18 -9.26 -12.06
N ILE A 48 -21.39 -8.85 -10.80
CA ILE A 48 -22.69 -8.97 -10.11
C ILE A 48 -23.62 -7.78 -10.38
N ASN A 49 -23.14 -6.55 -10.18
CA ASN A 49 -23.95 -5.33 -10.19
C ASN A 49 -24.08 -4.74 -11.60
N ASN A 50 -22.99 -4.76 -12.38
CA ASN A 50 -23.01 -4.26 -13.76
C ASN A 50 -23.37 -5.36 -14.79
N ASN A 51 -23.67 -6.58 -14.33
CA ASN A 51 -24.03 -7.72 -15.17
C ASN A 51 -23.02 -8.01 -16.30
N MET A 52 -21.73 -7.75 -16.08
CA MET A 52 -20.70 -8.01 -17.09
C MET A 52 -20.45 -9.50 -17.26
N THR A 53 -20.34 -9.94 -18.51
CA THR A 53 -19.97 -11.31 -18.87
C THR A 53 -18.50 -11.60 -18.57
N GLY A 54 -18.13 -12.88 -18.53
CA GLY A 54 -16.74 -13.29 -18.31
C GLY A 54 -15.76 -12.74 -19.36
N ASP A 55 -16.21 -12.60 -20.61
CA ASP A 55 -15.39 -12.04 -21.69
C ASP A 55 -15.17 -10.54 -21.50
N GLN A 56 -16.21 -9.79 -21.12
CA GLN A 56 -16.09 -8.36 -20.79
C GLN A 56 -15.20 -8.12 -19.57
N ILE A 57 -15.27 -8.99 -18.56
CA ILE A 57 -14.35 -8.94 -17.41
C ILE A 57 -12.92 -9.22 -17.85
N LYS A 58 -12.70 -10.22 -18.71
CA LYS A 58 -11.37 -10.55 -19.24
C LYS A 58 -10.79 -9.39 -20.04
N GLU A 59 -11.61 -8.73 -20.86
CA GLU A 59 -11.21 -7.58 -21.67
C GLU A 59 -10.81 -6.39 -20.78
N LYS A 60 -11.67 -6.01 -19.82
CA LYS A 60 -11.44 -4.86 -18.93
C LYS A 60 -10.26 -5.07 -17.96
N TYR A 61 -10.15 -6.25 -17.38
CA TYR A 61 -9.19 -6.52 -16.30
C TYR A 61 -7.97 -7.34 -16.73
N GLY A 62 -7.94 -7.86 -17.96
CA GLY A 62 -6.89 -8.75 -18.48
C GLY A 62 -6.85 -10.14 -17.81
N VAL A 63 -7.81 -10.45 -16.93
CA VAL A 63 -7.88 -11.74 -16.21
C VAL A 63 -9.33 -12.17 -16.03
N PHE A 64 -9.59 -13.45 -16.29
CA PHE A 64 -10.85 -14.09 -15.93
C PHE A 64 -10.58 -15.52 -15.44
N ASN A 65 -11.10 -15.85 -14.26
CA ASN A 65 -11.04 -17.19 -13.71
C ASN A 65 -12.38 -17.52 -13.06
N LYS A 66 -13.18 -18.33 -13.75
CA LYS A 66 -14.53 -18.69 -13.33
C LYS A 66 -14.57 -19.22 -11.89
N THR A 67 -13.66 -20.11 -11.51
CA THR A 67 -13.62 -20.67 -10.14
C THR A 67 -13.37 -19.59 -9.07
N VAL A 68 -12.56 -18.59 -9.38
CA VAL A 68 -12.31 -17.44 -8.48
C VAL A 68 -13.54 -16.55 -8.41
N ILE A 69 -14.19 -16.24 -9.54
CA ILE A 69 -15.42 -15.45 -9.59
C ILE A 69 -16.52 -16.14 -8.79
N ASP A 70 -16.81 -17.42 -9.06
CA ASP A 70 -17.82 -18.20 -8.34
C ASP A 70 -17.56 -18.18 -6.82
N TYR A 71 -16.30 -18.21 -6.40
CA TYR A 71 -15.92 -18.13 -5.00
C TYR A 71 -16.19 -16.75 -4.41
N LEU A 72 -15.74 -15.69 -5.07
CA LEU A 72 -15.95 -14.30 -4.63
C LEU A 72 -17.44 -13.96 -4.59
N GLU A 73 -18.21 -14.42 -5.57
CA GLU A 73 -19.66 -14.29 -5.60
C GLU A 73 -20.30 -14.95 -4.38
N SER A 74 -19.89 -16.19 -4.05
CA SER A 74 -20.36 -16.88 -2.85
C SER A 74 -20.01 -16.12 -1.56
N LEU A 75 -18.84 -15.47 -1.54
CA LEU A 75 -18.36 -14.72 -0.39
C LEU A 75 -19.17 -13.43 -0.19
N VAL A 76 -19.42 -12.69 -1.28
CA VAL A 76 -20.24 -11.47 -1.29
C VAL A 76 -21.68 -11.79 -0.95
N LYS A 77 -22.27 -12.85 -1.51
CA LYS A 77 -23.65 -13.28 -1.18
C LYS A 77 -23.88 -13.56 0.31
N VAL A 78 -22.84 -13.98 1.04
CA VAL A 78 -22.94 -14.28 2.47
C VAL A 78 -22.61 -13.07 3.34
N HIS A 79 -21.61 -12.26 2.96
CA HIS A 79 -21.03 -11.23 3.85
C HIS A 79 -21.13 -9.80 3.34
N GLY A 80 -21.63 -9.58 2.13
CA GLY A 80 -21.58 -8.30 1.43
C GLY A 80 -20.18 -7.94 0.90
N TYR A 81 -20.05 -6.71 0.40
CA TYR A 81 -18.78 -6.17 -0.13
C TYR A 81 -17.79 -5.78 0.98
N GLU A 82 -18.24 -5.72 2.22
CA GLU A 82 -17.45 -5.39 3.42
C GLU A 82 -16.33 -6.41 3.67
N VAL A 83 -16.44 -7.62 3.10
CA VAL A 83 -15.37 -8.63 3.15
C VAL A 83 -14.06 -8.16 2.53
N PHE A 84 -14.12 -7.17 1.64
CA PHE A 84 -12.95 -6.55 1.01
C PHE A 84 -12.35 -5.43 1.86
N ASP A 85 -13.15 -4.79 2.72
CA ASP A 85 -12.77 -3.58 3.47
C ASP A 85 -11.89 -3.90 4.70
N VAL A 86 -11.76 -5.19 5.06
CA VAL A 86 -10.92 -5.64 6.17
C VAL A 86 -9.44 -5.36 5.88
N THR A 87 -8.81 -4.56 6.72
CA THR A 87 -7.39 -4.20 6.59
C THR A 87 -6.48 -5.43 6.78
N SER A 88 -5.23 -5.37 6.29
CA SER A 88 -4.24 -6.43 6.52
C SER A 88 -3.94 -6.68 8.01
N ASN A 89 -4.19 -5.69 8.86
CA ASN A 89 -4.03 -5.79 10.32
C ASN A 89 -5.19 -6.51 11.00
N GLU A 90 -6.42 -6.34 10.51
CA GLU A 90 -7.64 -7.00 11.00
C GLU A 90 -7.77 -8.45 10.50
N LYS A 91 -7.13 -8.79 9.36
CA LYS A 91 -7.05 -10.17 8.82
C LYS A 91 -6.12 -11.11 9.62
N LYS A 92 -5.63 -10.70 10.79
CA LYS A 92 -4.79 -11.56 11.65
C LYS A 92 -5.64 -12.63 12.34
N TYR A 93 -5.75 -13.80 11.70
CA TYR A 93 -6.31 -14.98 12.35
C TYR A 93 -5.44 -15.43 13.54
N SER A 94 -6.03 -15.49 14.73
CA SER A 94 -5.37 -16.01 15.94
C SER A 94 -4.99 -17.49 15.77
N LYS A 95 -4.07 -17.97 16.61
CA LYS A 95 -3.68 -19.40 16.65
C LYS A 95 -4.91 -20.30 16.82
N GLU A 96 -5.79 -19.92 17.75
CA GLU A 96 -7.04 -20.60 18.05
C GLU A 96 -8.01 -20.62 16.87
N SER A 97 -8.22 -19.47 16.22
CA SER A 97 -9.10 -19.35 15.05
C SER A 97 -8.63 -20.25 13.90
N LYS A 98 -7.32 -20.28 13.62
CA LYS A 98 -6.74 -21.17 12.60
C LYS A 98 -6.95 -22.64 12.95
N LEU A 99 -6.65 -23.03 14.19
CA LEU A 99 -6.86 -24.40 14.68
C LEU A 99 -8.32 -24.82 14.56
N LYS A 100 -9.26 -23.95 14.94
CA LYS A 100 -10.69 -24.19 14.81
C LYS A 100 -11.07 -24.47 13.35
N MET A 101 -10.65 -23.63 12.41
CA MET A 101 -10.95 -23.82 10.99
C MET A 101 -10.38 -25.12 10.43
N ILE A 102 -9.17 -25.51 10.85
CA ILE A 102 -8.57 -26.79 10.44
C ILE A 102 -9.33 -27.96 11.03
N ASN A 103 -9.66 -27.92 12.31
CA ASN A 103 -10.46 -28.95 12.97
C ASN A 103 -11.85 -29.07 12.32
N ASP A 104 -12.44 -27.96 11.89
CA ASP A 104 -13.71 -27.97 11.16
C ASP A 104 -13.61 -28.75 9.84
N VAL A 105 -12.48 -28.63 9.12
CA VAL A 105 -12.24 -29.39 7.88
C VAL A 105 -11.87 -30.85 8.17
N ILE A 106 -10.96 -31.09 9.11
CA ILE A 106 -10.38 -32.43 9.35
C ILE A 106 -11.30 -33.29 10.22
N LYS A 107 -11.72 -32.78 11.39
CA LYS A 107 -12.52 -33.52 12.37
C LYS A 107 -14.01 -33.45 12.05
N ASN A 108 -14.51 -32.25 11.79
CA ASN A 108 -15.94 -32.03 11.54
C ASN A 108 -16.34 -32.25 10.07
N ARG A 109 -15.38 -32.66 9.22
CA ARG A 109 -15.56 -32.97 7.78
C ARG A 109 -16.29 -31.90 6.98
N LYS A 110 -16.24 -30.64 7.41
CA LYS A 110 -16.81 -29.52 6.65
C LYS A 110 -16.02 -29.30 5.37
N SER A 111 -16.70 -28.83 4.32
CA SER A 111 -16.01 -28.49 3.08
C SER A 111 -15.07 -27.30 3.30
N MET A 112 -13.84 -27.41 2.79
CA MET A 112 -12.84 -26.34 2.90
C MET A 112 -13.32 -25.01 2.30
N ARG A 113 -14.11 -25.09 1.22
CA ARG A 113 -14.74 -23.90 0.60
C ARG A 113 -15.76 -23.26 1.56
N GLY A 114 -16.64 -24.05 2.18
CA GLY A 114 -17.62 -23.57 3.14
C GLY A 114 -16.97 -22.94 4.37
N VAL A 115 -15.98 -23.62 4.98
CA VAL A 115 -15.23 -23.09 6.12
C VAL A 115 -14.51 -21.78 5.75
N SER A 116 -13.96 -21.68 4.53
CA SER A 116 -13.32 -20.45 4.06
C SER A 116 -14.31 -19.29 3.92
N ILE A 117 -15.52 -19.56 3.42
CA ILE A 117 -16.59 -18.56 3.30
C ILE A 117 -17.07 -18.14 4.69
N GLU A 118 -17.42 -19.08 5.57
CA GLU A 118 -17.86 -18.81 6.96
C GLU A 118 -16.88 -17.89 7.71
N ASN A 119 -15.58 -18.04 7.45
CA ASN A 119 -14.51 -17.30 8.13
C ASN A 119 -13.92 -16.15 7.29
N LYS A 120 -14.65 -15.67 6.28
CA LYS A 120 -14.31 -14.47 5.48
C LYS A 120 -12.93 -14.52 4.81
N LEU A 121 -12.45 -15.70 4.44
CA LEU A 121 -11.17 -15.83 3.73
C LEU A 121 -11.30 -15.39 2.27
N LEU A 122 -10.57 -14.34 1.86
CA LEU A 122 -10.54 -13.88 0.46
C LEU A 122 -9.86 -14.87 -0.51
N ASN A 123 -9.10 -15.84 0.00
CA ASN A 123 -8.49 -16.89 -0.80
C ASN A 123 -8.59 -18.23 -0.07
N PRO A 124 -9.35 -19.20 -0.58
CA PRO A 124 -9.54 -20.50 0.06
C PRO A 124 -8.24 -21.34 0.08
N SER A 125 -7.25 -20.99 -0.75
CA SER A 125 -5.93 -21.63 -0.74
C SER A 125 -5.18 -21.41 0.57
N VAL A 126 -5.50 -20.34 1.31
CA VAL A 126 -4.90 -20.07 2.62
C VAL A 126 -5.22 -21.20 3.60
N LEU A 127 -6.50 -21.59 3.69
CA LEU A 127 -6.91 -22.71 4.54
C LEU A 127 -6.34 -24.04 4.03
N ARG A 128 -6.24 -24.22 2.71
CA ARG A 128 -5.61 -25.41 2.12
C ARG A 128 -4.17 -25.57 2.61
N THR A 129 -3.39 -24.49 2.60
CA THR A 129 -2.01 -24.49 3.09
C THR A 129 -1.94 -24.84 4.57
N TRP A 130 -2.82 -24.28 5.40
CA TRP A 130 -2.87 -24.60 6.83
C TRP A 130 -3.24 -26.05 7.11
N VAL A 131 -4.25 -26.58 6.42
CA VAL A 131 -4.66 -27.99 6.54
C VAL A 131 -3.55 -28.94 6.09
N LYS A 132 -2.86 -28.61 4.99
CA LYS A 132 -1.74 -29.40 4.50
C LYS A 132 -0.62 -29.47 5.54
N ALA A 133 -0.18 -28.31 6.04
CA ALA A 133 0.89 -28.25 7.04
C ALA A 133 0.50 -28.96 8.35
N TYR A 134 -0.75 -28.83 8.81
CA TYR A 134 -1.25 -29.58 9.96
C TYR A 134 -1.12 -31.10 9.77
N ARG A 135 -1.45 -31.62 8.58
CA ARG A 135 -1.37 -33.06 8.27
C ARG A 135 0.06 -33.56 8.17
N GLU A 136 0.98 -32.73 7.70
CA GLU A 136 2.40 -33.05 7.55
C GLU A 136 3.16 -32.96 8.87
N GLY A 137 2.49 -32.60 9.98
CA GLY A 137 3.14 -32.40 11.28
C GLY A 137 3.97 -31.12 11.34
N ASP A 138 3.89 -30.26 10.33
CA ASP A 138 4.55 -28.96 10.31
C ASP A 138 3.91 -28.03 11.33
N ASN A 139 4.74 -27.29 12.08
CA ASN A 139 4.28 -26.37 13.13
C ASN A 139 3.74 -25.05 12.53
N PHE A 140 2.68 -25.12 11.70
CA PHE A 140 2.11 -23.99 10.95
C PHE A 140 1.48 -22.88 11.83
N LEU A 141 1.32 -23.16 13.13
CA LEU A 141 0.83 -22.23 14.13
C LEU A 141 1.93 -21.34 14.70
N GLU A 142 3.18 -21.73 14.54
CA GLU A 142 4.34 -20.95 14.95
C GLU A 142 4.83 -20.11 13.77
N LYS A 143 4.72 -18.79 13.93
CA LYS A 143 5.49 -17.87 13.10
C LYS A 143 6.95 -17.98 13.54
N ARG A 144 7.80 -18.36 12.58
CA ARG A 144 9.23 -18.63 12.67
C ARG A 144 9.52 -19.92 13.45
N LYS A 145 10.20 -20.87 12.80
CA LYS A 145 11.17 -21.71 13.51
C LYS A 145 11.98 -20.74 14.37
N ASP A 146 11.99 -20.90 15.69
CA ASP A 146 12.99 -20.20 16.49
C ASP A 146 14.34 -20.57 15.89
N ILE A 147 14.94 -19.61 15.19
CA ILE A 147 16.18 -19.83 14.50
C ILE A 147 17.20 -19.93 15.62
N ASN A 148 17.75 -21.12 15.82
CA ASN A 148 18.89 -21.30 16.70
C ASN A 148 20.10 -20.62 16.05
N TYR A 149 20.27 -19.33 16.34
CA TYR A 149 21.33 -18.50 15.77
C TYR A 149 22.72 -19.01 16.13
N SER A 150 22.90 -19.47 17.37
CA SER A 150 24.15 -20.08 17.83
C SER A 150 24.54 -21.28 16.96
N GLU A 151 23.63 -22.24 16.80
CA GLU A 151 23.86 -23.41 15.95
C GLU A 151 24.12 -23.01 14.48
N MET A 152 23.33 -22.08 13.96
CA MET A 152 23.49 -21.61 12.58
C MET A 152 24.85 -20.96 12.34
N PHE A 153 25.34 -20.15 13.27
CA PHE A 153 26.64 -19.48 13.14
C PHE A 153 27.80 -20.45 13.33
N ASN A 154 27.69 -21.41 14.26
CA ASN A 154 28.66 -22.50 14.39
C ASN A 154 28.83 -23.29 13.08
N LEU A 155 27.72 -23.57 12.37
CA LEU A 155 27.79 -24.21 11.04
C LEU A 155 28.56 -23.35 10.03
N ILE A 156 28.35 -22.03 10.02
CA ILE A 156 29.08 -21.12 9.13
C ILE A 156 30.58 -21.15 9.45
N GLU A 157 30.95 -21.13 10.73
CA GLU A 157 32.34 -21.18 11.18
C GLU A 157 33.03 -22.51 10.89
N GLN A 158 32.27 -23.61 10.89
CA GLN A 158 32.72 -24.94 10.44
C GLN A 158 32.85 -25.06 8.92
N GLY A 159 32.53 -24.01 8.16
CA GLY A 159 32.65 -23.98 6.70
C GLY A 159 31.45 -24.61 5.97
N GLU A 160 30.33 -24.83 6.65
CA GLU A 160 29.13 -25.38 6.01
C GLU A 160 28.63 -24.44 4.89
N PRO A 161 28.39 -24.95 3.67
CA PRO A 161 27.95 -24.09 2.58
C PRO A 161 26.61 -23.39 2.88
N TYR A 162 26.53 -22.08 2.59
CA TYR A 162 25.31 -21.28 2.81
C TYR A 162 24.04 -21.86 2.17
N ARG A 163 24.16 -22.64 1.09
CA ARG A 163 23.04 -23.33 0.44
C ARG A 163 22.37 -24.36 1.37
N ASN A 164 23.17 -25.10 2.13
CA ASN A 164 22.70 -26.13 3.05
C ASN A 164 22.05 -25.47 4.28
N ILE A 165 22.69 -24.43 4.81
CA ILE A 165 22.16 -23.60 5.90
C ILE A 165 20.82 -22.96 5.49
N SER A 166 20.75 -22.40 4.28
CA SER A 166 19.52 -21.85 3.69
C SER A 166 18.39 -22.88 3.65
N LYS A 167 18.67 -24.10 3.21
CA LYS A 167 17.70 -25.21 3.18
C LYS A 167 17.25 -25.61 4.59
N LYS A 168 18.17 -25.70 5.56
CA LYS A 168 17.88 -26.09 6.95
C LYS A 168 16.96 -25.09 7.67
N TYR A 169 17.31 -23.81 7.60
CA TYR A 169 16.62 -22.75 8.34
C TYR A 169 15.51 -22.04 7.54
N GLY A 170 15.38 -22.32 6.23
CA GLY A 170 14.38 -21.67 5.37
C GLY A 170 14.64 -20.17 5.19
N LEU A 171 15.90 -19.73 5.32
CA LEU A 171 16.32 -18.34 5.17
C LEU A 171 17.00 -18.13 3.82
N SER A 172 16.85 -16.93 3.25
CA SER A 172 17.62 -16.56 2.06
C SER A 172 19.10 -16.41 2.40
N ILE A 173 19.99 -16.78 1.47
CA ILE A 173 21.44 -16.65 1.64
C ILE A 173 21.84 -15.21 2.03
N PRO A 174 21.31 -14.14 1.41
CA PRO A 174 21.60 -12.77 1.85
C PRO A 174 21.19 -12.48 3.30
N LYS A 175 20.06 -13.04 3.77
CA LYS A 175 19.62 -12.86 5.15
C LYS A 175 20.54 -13.58 6.13
N ILE A 176 21.02 -14.77 5.77
CA ILE A 176 22.01 -15.52 6.56
C ILE A 176 23.31 -14.72 6.68
N LYS A 177 23.85 -14.25 5.54
CA LYS A 177 25.08 -13.42 5.52
C LYS A 177 24.93 -12.16 6.37
N TYR A 178 23.80 -11.47 6.26
CA TYR A 178 23.52 -10.29 7.07
C TYR A 178 23.47 -10.59 8.57
N ASN A 179 22.78 -11.65 8.97
CA ASN A 179 22.70 -12.05 10.37
C ASN A 179 24.08 -12.47 10.90
N TYR A 180 24.88 -13.20 10.11
CA TYR A 180 26.25 -13.54 10.49
C TYR A 180 27.14 -12.30 10.62
N ALA A 181 26.99 -11.30 9.75
CA ALA A 181 27.76 -10.06 9.86
C ALA A 181 27.37 -9.21 11.10
N LEU A 182 26.09 -9.25 11.52
CA LEU A 182 25.66 -8.68 12.80
C LEU A 182 26.33 -9.41 13.98
N TYR A 183 26.28 -10.73 13.96
CA TYR A 183 26.91 -11.59 14.96
C TYR A 183 28.42 -11.33 15.06
N ALA A 184 29.12 -11.34 13.93
CA ALA A 184 30.56 -11.14 13.87
C ALA A 184 31.00 -9.77 14.45
N LYS A 185 30.10 -8.77 14.46
CA LYS A 185 30.40 -7.44 15.00
C LYS A 185 29.98 -7.26 16.46
N HIS A 186 28.84 -7.84 16.86
CA HIS A 186 28.16 -7.50 18.11
C HIS A 186 27.88 -8.72 19.00
N GLY A 187 28.39 -9.89 18.66
CA GLY A 187 28.11 -11.12 19.39
C GLY A 187 26.70 -11.67 19.17
N LEU A 188 26.34 -12.68 19.96
CA LEU A 188 25.04 -13.35 19.86
C LEU A 188 23.93 -12.53 20.55
N GLU A 189 24.30 -11.80 21.60
CA GLU A 189 23.46 -10.93 22.42
C GLU A 189 22.72 -9.86 21.61
N VAL A 190 23.25 -9.47 20.44
CA VAL A 190 22.56 -8.54 19.54
C VAL A 190 21.17 -9.04 19.15
N PHE A 191 20.97 -10.36 19.06
CA PHE A 191 19.68 -10.94 18.69
C PHE A 191 18.63 -10.87 19.80
N ASP A 192 19.05 -10.71 21.05
CA ASP A 192 18.16 -10.48 22.20
C ASP A 192 17.75 -9.00 22.27
N GLU A 193 18.64 -8.08 21.89
CA GLU A 193 18.39 -6.64 21.81
C GLU A 193 17.49 -6.24 20.62
N LEU A 194 17.44 -7.07 19.58
CA LEU A 194 16.75 -6.78 18.32
C LEU A 194 15.22 -6.87 18.46
N ASP A 195 14.58 -5.75 18.78
CA ASP A 195 13.12 -5.67 18.77
C ASP A 195 12.54 -5.88 17.34
N VAL A 196 11.65 -6.86 17.25
CA VAL A 196 10.91 -7.23 16.04
C VAL A 196 10.09 -6.09 15.47
N PHE A 197 9.57 -5.25 16.35
CA PHE A 197 8.64 -4.17 16.03
C PHE A 197 9.25 -2.80 16.27
N LYS A 198 10.58 -2.69 16.35
CA LYS A 198 11.28 -1.43 16.57
C LYS A 198 10.75 -0.35 15.64
N VAL A 199 10.11 0.64 16.23
CA VAL A 199 9.71 1.88 15.56
C VAL A 199 10.84 2.87 15.77
N TYR A 200 11.44 3.32 14.67
CA TYR A 200 12.49 4.34 14.70
C TYR A 200 11.85 5.73 14.75
N SER A 201 12.26 6.53 15.72
CA SER A 201 11.92 7.95 15.80
C SER A 201 12.52 8.73 14.62
N GLU A 202 11.97 9.91 14.34
CA GLU A 202 12.50 10.78 13.29
C GLU A 202 13.95 11.24 13.57
N LYS A 203 14.33 11.35 14.85
CA LYS A 203 15.71 11.65 15.26
C LYS A 203 16.65 10.50 14.88
N GLU A 204 16.33 9.27 15.29
CA GLU A 204 17.12 8.08 14.96
C GLU A 204 17.25 7.90 13.44
N LYS A 205 16.14 8.08 12.68
CA LYS A 205 16.18 8.01 11.22
C LYS A 205 17.17 9.01 10.62
N LYS A 206 17.17 10.26 11.09
CA LYS A 206 18.10 11.30 10.60
C LYS A 206 19.55 10.94 10.88
N GLU A 207 19.84 10.47 12.08
CA GLU A 207 21.19 10.04 12.50
C GLU A 207 21.69 8.87 11.64
N ILE A 208 20.85 7.84 11.44
CA ILE A 208 21.17 6.68 10.60
C ILE A 208 21.46 7.11 9.15
N ILE A 209 20.65 8.01 8.61
CA ILE A 209 20.81 8.51 7.25
C ILE A 209 22.05 9.40 7.11
N ALA A 210 22.40 10.19 8.13
CA ALA A 210 23.63 10.97 8.15
C ALA A 210 24.85 10.05 8.08
N TYR A 211 24.92 9.06 8.97
CA TYR A 211 25.98 8.05 8.96
C TYR A 211 26.09 7.33 7.62
N TYR A 212 24.97 6.93 7.02
CA TYR A 212 24.95 6.32 5.68
C TYR A 212 25.61 7.21 4.63
N ASN A 213 25.33 8.51 4.63
CA ASN A 213 25.90 9.44 3.66
C ASN A 213 27.40 9.66 3.89
N GLU A 214 27.85 9.66 5.14
CA GLU A 214 29.27 9.81 5.52
C GLU A 214 30.09 8.54 5.25
N ASN A 215 29.47 7.37 5.30
CA ASN A 215 30.14 6.07 5.18
C ASN A 215 29.89 5.44 3.81
N GLU A 216 30.29 6.13 2.74
CA GLU A 216 30.29 5.64 1.34
C GLU A 216 28.93 5.14 0.82
N LYS A 217 27.84 5.47 1.51
CA LYS A 217 26.48 5.00 1.15
C LYS A 217 26.37 3.47 1.17
N ASP A 218 27.08 2.82 2.09
CA ASP A 218 26.93 1.39 2.36
C ASP A 218 25.79 1.13 3.35
N ALA A 219 24.66 0.68 2.82
CA ALA A 219 23.47 0.38 3.61
C ALA A 219 23.67 -0.82 4.55
N ILE A 220 24.46 -1.82 4.16
CA ILE A 220 24.67 -3.02 4.98
C ILE A 220 25.54 -2.64 6.18
N LYS A 221 26.66 -1.96 5.94
CA LYS A 221 27.54 -1.46 7.00
C LYS A 221 26.81 -0.53 7.96
N THR A 222 25.99 0.37 7.43
CA THR A 222 25.14 1.25 8.24
C THR A 222 24.15 0.46 9.08
N ALA A 223 23.40 -0.45 8.47
CA ALA A 223 22.40 -1.25 9.18
C ALA A 223 23.03 -2.11 10.29
N ILE A 224 24.24 -2.65 10.05
CA ILE A 224 25.03 -3.36 11.05
C ILE A 224 25.49 -2.42 12.16
N HIS A 225 25.97 -1.21 11.84
CA HIS A 225 26.39 -0.21 12.84
C HIS A 225 25.27 0.11 13.83
N PHE A 226 24.07 0.36 13.34
CA PHE A 226 22.90 0.72 14.17
C PHE A 226 22.11 -0.49 14.68
N LYS A 227 22.68 -1.70 14.64
CA LYS A 227 22.01 -2.95 15.08
C LYS A 227 20.59 -3.04 14.49
N MET A 228 20.42 -2.75 13.21
CA MET A 228 19.12 -2.82 12.56
C MET A 228 18.76 -4.29 12.33
N ARG A 229 17.50 -4.65 12.57
CA ARG A 229 17.06 -6.02 12.34
C ARG A 229 17.10 -6.45 10.87
N ASN A 230 16.87 -5.49 9.98
CA ASN A 230 16.77 -5.72 8.55
C ASN A 230 17.24 -4.49 7.77
N VAL A 231 18.22 -4.70 6.89
CA VAL A 231 18.71 -3.69 5.96
C VAL A 231 17.61 -3.14 5.02
N MET A 232 16.55 -3.92 4.77
CA MET A 232 15.42 -3.47 3.92
C MET A 232 14.71 -2.24 4.46
N THR A 233 14.67 -2.05 5.78
CA THR A 233 14.09 -0.85 6.39
C THR A 233 14.85 0.39 5.93
N LEU A 234 16.19 0.35 6.00
CA LEU A 234 17.05 1.44 5.55
C LEU A 234 16.94 1.66 4.03
N TYR A 235 16.88 0.59 3.22
CA TYR A 235 16.65 0.73 1.77
C TYR A 235 15.33 1.43 1.44
N SER A 236 14.25 1.16 2.20
CA SER A 236 12.99 1.87 2.00
C SER A 236 13.17 3.37 2.25
N TRP A 237 13.81 3.74 3.36
CA TRP A 237 14.05 5.15 3.69
C TRP A 237 14.89 5.85 2.62
N ILE A 238 15.98 5.23 2.17
CA ILE A 238 16.84 5.78 1.12
C ILE A 238 16.04 5.99 -0.18
N ARG A 239 15.18 5.04 -0.54
CA ARG A 239 14.32 5.15 -1.73
C ARG A 239 13.32 6.29 -1.58
N ASP A 240 12.70 6.42 -0.41
CA ASP A 240 11.69 7.44 -0.16
C ASP A 240 12.32 8.84 -0.19
N ILE A 241 13.52 9.01 0.39
CA ILE A 241 14.32 10.25 0.29
C ILE A 241 14.68 10.57 -1.17
N LYS A 242 15.10 9.57 -1.96
CA LYS A 242 15.39 9.79 -3.39
C LYS A 242 14.15 10.24 -4.15
N LYS A 243 13.00 9.63 -3.89
CA LYS A 243 11.71 10.03 -4.48
C LYS A 243 11.33 11.45 -4.08
N GLU A 244 11.48 11.80 -2.81
CA GLU A 244 11.24 13.17 -2.32
C GLU A 244 12.14 14.19 -3.03
N LYS A 245 13.44 13.91 -3.18
CA LYS A 245 14.37 14.81 -3.89
C LYS A 245 14.00 15.00 -5.36
N VAL A 246 13.68 13.92 -6.08
CA VAL A 246 13.27 13.98 -7.50
C VAL A 246 11.97 14.76 -7.65
N ASN A 247 10.99 14.47 -6.79
CA ASN A 247 9.72 15.17 -6.79
C ASN A 247 9.93 16.66 -6.49
N ASN A 248 10.71 17.00 -5.46
CA ASN A 248 10.98 18.40 -5.10
C ASN A 248 11.67 19.17 -6.23
N ARG A 249 12.66 18.58 -6.91
CA ARG A 249 13.31 19.22 -8.07
C ARG A 249 12.30 19.47 -9.21
N TRP A 250 11.54 18.46 -9.59
CA TRP A 250 10.49 18.59 -10.60
C TRP A 250 9.43 19.64 -10.19
N TYR A 251 9.11 19.73 -8.89
CA TYR A 251 8.19 20.72 -8.36
C TYR A 251 8.76 22.13 -8.35
N GLU A 252 10.03 22.34 -8.01
CA GLU A 252 10.71 23.64 -8.05
C GLU A 252 10.76 24.18 -9.48
N GLU A 253 11.16 23.35 -10.45
CA GLU A 253 11.20 23.71 -11.86
C GLU A 253 9.81 24.06 -12.41
N ASN A 254 8.78 23.25 -12.09
CA ASN A 254 7.42 23.55 -12.53
C ASN A 254 6.78 24.73 -11.80
N TYR A 255 7.09 24.93 -10.52
CA TYR A 255 6.61 26.08 -9.75
C TYR A 255 7.18 27.38 -10.29
N LYS A 256 8.47 27.40 -10.62
CA LYS A 256 9.10 28.56 -11.24
C LYS A 256 8.38 28.92 -12.55
N LYS A 257 8.14 27.95 -13.44
CA LYS A 257 7.38 28.15 -14.67
C LYS A 257 5.95 28.66 -14.44
N ASP A 258 5.24 28.12 -13.43
CA ASP A 258 3.88 28.57 -13.09
C ASP A 258 3.86 30.00 -12.55
N LEU A 259 4.85 30.38 -11.75
CA LEU A 259 5.01 31.73 -11.20
C LEU A 259 5.33 32.74 -12.31
N GLU A 260 6.25 32.40 -13.21
CA GLU A 260 6.60 33.24 -14.36
C GLU A 260 5.38 33.41 -15.28
N LEU A 261 4.68 32.32 -15.61
CA LEU A 261 3.41 32.35 -16.36
C LEU A 261 2.38 33.28 -15.72
N ALA A 262 2.15 33.16 -14.42
CA ALA A 262 1.16 33.99 -13.73
C ALA A 262 1.58 35.46 -13.64
N THR A 263 2.89 35.72 -13.54
CA THR A 263 3.45 37.08 -13.58
C THR A 263 3.21 37.73 -14.93
N ASP A 264 3.48 37.00 -16.02
CA ASP A 264 3.24 37.48 -17.38
C ASP A 264 1.76 37.77 -17.64
N ILE A 265 0.88 36.88 -17.15
CA ILE A 265 -0.57 37.09 -17.21
C ILE A 265 -0.98 38.32 -16.41
N PHE A 266 -0.44 38.50 -15.20
CA PHE A 266 -0.72 39.65 -14.35
C PHE A 266 -0.26 40.96 -15.01
N ASN A 267 0.86 40.91 -15.75
CA ASN A 267 1.38 42.03 -16.53
C ASN A 267 0.64 42.25 -17.87
N GLY A 268 -0.45 41.51 -18.13
CA GLY A 268 -1.36 41.73 -19.26
C GLY A 268 -1.17 40.80 -20.45
N ASN A 269 -0.20 39.88 -20.43
CA ASN A 269 -0.05 38.89 -21.50
C ASN A 269 -1.16 37.84 -21.41
N THR A 270 -2.07 37.82 -22.38
CA THR A 270 -3.20 36.86 -22.40
C THR A 270 -3.26 36.04 -23.68
N ASP A 271 -2.21 36.11 -24.52
CA ASP A 271 -2.10 35.27 -25.71
C ASP A 271 -1.81 33.81 -25.29
N ILE A 272 -2.86 33.00 -25.37
CA ILE A 272 -2.82 31.60 -24.94
C ILE A 272 -1.78 30.80 -25.73
N ALA A 273 -1.68 31.00 -27.04
CA ALA A 273 -0.77 30.22 -27.88
C ALA A 273 0.69 30.55 -27.55
N LYS A 274 0.99 31.84 -27.40
CA LYS A 274 2.33 32.32 -27.00
C LYS A 274 2.72 31.83 -25.60
N LEU A 275 1.81 31.88 -24.64
CA LEU A 275 2.06 31.42 -23.26
C LEU A 275 2.23 29.89 -23.18
N GLN A 276 1.50 29.12 -23.98
CA GLN A 276 1.67 27.67 -24.06
C GLN A 276 3.08 27.30 -24.52
N GLU A 277 3.57 27.96 -25.57
CA GLU A 277 4.90 27.73 -26.14
C GLU A 277 6.00 28.17 -25.15
N MET A 278 5.93 29.40 -24.65
CA MET A 278 6.94 29.97 -23.75
C MET A 278 7.15 29.14 -22.47
N TYR A 279 6.07 28.66 -21.86
CA TYR A 279 6.14 27.96 -20.58
C TYR A 279 6.03 26.43 -20.70
N GLN A 280 5.87 25.91 -21.92
CA GLN A 280 5.65 24.48 -22.20
C GLN A 280 4.47 23.93 -21.37
N LYS A 281 3.34 24.66 -21.37
CA LYS A 281 2.14 24.34 -20.59
C LYS A 281 0.99 23.97 -21.51
N SER A 282 0.08 23.13 -21.01
CA SER A 282 -1.13 22.80 -21.76
C SER A 282 -2.04 24.03 -21.88
N ARG A 283 -2.86 24.08 -22.93
CA ARG A 283 -3.87 25.13 -23.13
C ARG A 283 -4.76 25.30 -21.89
N VAL A 284 -5.14 24.17 -21.27
CA VAL A 284 -6.00 24.13 -20.08
C VAL A 284 -5.31 24.77 -18.88
N ASP A 285 -4.02 24.47 -18.65
CA ASP A 285 -3.27 25.05 -17.54
C ASP A 285 -3.10 26.58 -17.70
N VAL A 286 -2.82 27.04 -18.92
CA VAL A 286 -2.73 28.47 -19.24
C VAL A 286 -4.08 29.16 -19.02
N MET A 287 -5.17 28.59 -19.53
CA MET A 287 -6.51 29.14 -19.32
C MET A 287 -6.90 29.18 -17.83
N TYR A 288 -6.55 28.15 -17.07
CA TYR A 288 -6.77 28.10 -15.63
C TYR A 288 -5.97 29.18 -14.89
N ALA A 289 -4.69 29.36 -15.23
CA ALA A 289 -3.85 30.42 -14.69
C ALA A 289 -4.43 31.81 -15.01
N ILE A 290 -4.85 32.03 -16.26
CA ILE A 290 -5.51 33.29 -16.69
C ILE A 290 -6.75 33.55 -15.85
N ARG A 291 -7.62 32.56 -15.69
CA ARG A 291 -8.85 32.70 -14.91
C ARG A 291 -8.56 33.05 -13.46
N LEU A 292 -7.62 32.36 -12.82
CA LEU A 292 -7.26 32.62 -11.44
C LEU A 292 -6.64 34.01 -11.24
N VAL A 293 -5.64 34.35 -12.06
CA VAL A 293 -4.94 35.64 -11.96
C VAL A 293 -5.87 36.80 -12.26
N LYS A 294 -6.75 36.69 -13.26
CA LYS A 294 -7.75 37.75 -13.56
C LYS A 294 -8.79 37.90 -12.46
N SER A 295 -9.26 36.81 -11.87
CA SER A 295 -10.33 36.88 -10.87
C SER A 295 -9.84 37.18 -9.46
N TRP A 296 -8.56 36.90 -9.14
CA TRP A 296 -8.06 36.92 -7.75
C TRP A 296 -6.68 37.58 -7.59
N GLY A 297 -6.00 37.94 -8.69
CA GLY A 297 -4.62 38.45 -8.67
C GLY A 297 -3.57 37.35 -8.52
N LEU A 298 -2.31 37.76 -8.39
CA LEU A 298 -1.15 36.86 -8.37
C LEU A 298 -1.06 36.05 -7.07
N GLU A 299 -1.29 36.67 -5.92
CA GLU A 299 -1.13 36.05 -4.59
C GLU A 299 -2.01 34.78 -4.40
N PRO A 300 -3.32 34.81 -4.69
CA PRO A 300 -4.16 33.60 -4.58
C PRO A 300 -3.77 32.46 -5.53
N PHE A 301 -3.23 32.77 -6.72
CA PHE A 301 -2.67 31.76 -7.62
C PHE A 301 -1.45 31.07 -7.01
N LEU A 302 -0.53 31.83 -6.40
CA LEU A 302 0.64 31.28 -5.70
C LEU A 302 0.23 30.40 -4.53
N LEU A 303 -0.78 30.82 -3.79
CA LEU A 303 -1.32 30.11 -2.65
C LEU A 303 -1.96 28.77 -3.03
N GLU A 304 -2.77 28.74 -4.09
CA GLU A 304 -3.42 27.52 -4.58
C GLU A 304 -2.39 26.51 -5.13
N ASN A 305 -1.36 27.00 -5.80
CA ASN A 305 -0.24 26.18 -6.23
C ASN A 305 0.60 25.67 -5.05
N ARG A 306 0.81 26.46 -3.98
CA ARG A 306 1.45 25.99 -2.73
C ARG A 306 0.64 24.89 -2.05
N LYS A 307 -0.70 24.98 -1.99
CA LYS A 307 -1.58 23.95 -1.39
C LYS A 307 -1.48 22.58 -2.04
N LYS A 308 -1.34 22.53 -3.37
CA LYS A 308 -1.18 21.28 -4.12
C LYS A 308 0.17 20.60 -3.83
N ARG A 309 1.15 21.32 -3.25
CA ARG A 309 2.57 20.94 -3.22
C ARG A 309 3.15 20.66 -1.83
N ILE A 310 2.53 21.11 -0.74
CA ILE A 310 2.93 20.74 0.63
C ILE A 310 2.25 19.43 1.05
N ARG A 311 3.01 18.48 1.63
CA ARG A 311 2.50 17.22 2.20
C ARG A 311 2.65 17.19 3.73
N GLY A 312 1.85 16.35 4.40
CA GLY A 312 1.96 16.13 5.85
C GLY A 312 1.38 17.27 6.70
N GLU A 313 1.88 17.42 7.93
CA GLU A 313 1.40 18.37 8.95
C GLU A 313 1.44 19.82 8.48
N LYS A 314 2.51 20.23 7.79
CA LYS A 314 2.64 21.57 7.19
C LYS A 314 1.53 21.91 6.19
N ARG A 315 0.93 20.91 5.53
CA ARG A 315 -0.22 21.11 4.64
C ARG A 315 -1.46 21.50 5.44
N LYS A 316 -1.67 20.89 6.62
CA LYS A 316 -2.82 21.16 7.49
C LYS A 316 -2.76 22.58 8.05
N GLU A 317 -1.59 23.01 8.51
CA GLU A 317 -1.34 24.38 8.99
C GLU A 317 -1.59 25.42 7.89
N LEU A 318 -1.04 25.19 6.69
CA LEU A 318 -1.26 26.07 5.55
C LEU A 318 -2.74 26.13 5.16
N ILE A 319 -3.47 24.99 5.16
CA ILE A 319 -4.91 24.99 4.87
C ILE A 319 -5.70 25.83 5.89
N LYS A 320 -5.31 25.77 7.17
CA LYS A 320 -5.95 26.54 8.25
C LYS A 320 -5.75 28.04 8.07
N GLU A 321 -4.50 28.49 7.89
CA GLU A 321 -4.15 29.90 7.64
C GLU A 321 -4.93 30.49 6.45
N ILE A 322 -5.17 29.66 5.43
CA ILE A 322 -5.87 30.09 4.22
C ILE A 322 -7.37 30.21 4.43
N LYS A 323 -7.97 29.33 5.24
CA LYS A 323 -9.40 29.41 5.56
C LYS A 323 -9.68 30.73 6.30
N GLU A 324 -8.84 31.05 7.28
CA GLU A 324 -8.90 32.30 8.06
C GLU A 324 -8.72 33.55 7.17
N ARG A 325 -7.82 33.51 6.18
CA ARG A 325 -7.64 34.63 5.23
C ARG A 325 -8.78 34.78 4.23
N LYS A 326 -9.37 33.67 3.74
CA LYS A 326 -10.55 33.73 2.87
C LYS A 326 -11.74 34.36 3.58
N GLU A 327 -11.95 34.00 4.85
CA GLU A 327 -12.99 34.58 5.70
C GLU A 327 -12.78 36.10 5.86
N LYS A 328 -11.54 36.55 6.10
CA LYS A 328 -11.20 37.99 6.14
C LYS A 328 -11.45 38.75 4.84
N ILE A 329 -11.13 38.17 3.67
CA ILE A 329 -11.34 38.83 2.37
C ILE A 329 -12.84 38.97 2.07
N ILE A 330 -13.64 37.97 2.46
CA ILE A 330 -15.11 38.02 2.36
C ILE A 330 -15.67 39.12 3.27
N GLU A 331 -15.13 39.26 4.49
CA GLU A 331 -15.49 40.33 5.44
C GLU A 331 -15.17 41.74 4.93
N ILE A 332 -14.05 41.93 4.21
CA ILE A 332 -13.61 43.25 3.70
C ILE A 332 -14.44 43.72 2.49
N GLY A 333 -15.36 42.89 1.97
CA GLY A 333 -16.45 43.37 1.11
C GLY A 333 -16.03 43.89 -0.27
N VAL A 334 -14.96 43.36 -0.86
CA VAL A 334 -14.61 43.71 -2.26
C VAL A 334 -15.60 43.05 -3.22
N LYS A 335 -16.72 43.72 -3.47
CA LYS A 335 -17.65 43.42 -4.56
C LYS A 335 -16.94 43.67 -5.89
N TYR A 336 -16.45 42.61 -6.54
CA TYR A 336 -16.04 42.72 -7.93
C TYR A 336 -17.28 42.61 -8.84
N LYS A 337 -17.58 43.70 -9.55
CA LYS A 337 -18.45 43.69 -10.73
C LYS A 337 -17.82 42.77 -11.78
N ILE A 338 -18.57 41.77 -12.21
CA ILE A 338 -18.30 41.06 -13.45
C ILE A 338 -18.60 42.06 -14.58
N VAL A 339 -17.57 42.46 -15.32
CA VAL A 339 -17.71 43.07 -16.66
C VAL A 339 -17.28 42.03 -17.68
#